data_AF-I4ZAJ5-F1
#
_entry.id   AF-I4ZAJ5-F1
#
_cell.length_a   1.000
_cell.length_b   1.000
_cell.length_c   1.000
_cell.angle_alpha   90.00
_cell.angle_beta   90.00
_cell.angle_gamma   90.00
#
_symmetry.space_group_name_H-M   'P 1'
#
loop_
_entity.id
_entity.type
_entity.pdbx_description
1 polymer ?
#
loop_
_entity_poly.entity_id
_entity_poly.type
_entity_poly.pdbx_seq_one_letter_code
_entity_poly.pdbx_strand_id
1 'polypeptide(L)'
;MRENIIKYLSNFDLDVRKSQDARFMDQKCTPDVVCFIADCIINTIDVDNEFTLSNIWDAQYFIKNARAIFNKPLPTNPKARHEYDKFIQQPLRMLAYAHVLEIEKRSGTNYYRVANLDILDYIAQRERNTYNFLYCYLQKVLSDSGFIRYFDAFKDKCLQGKATNADFQELKSRYDRFVIGNTAINTEVEVHRIFSKILNVYAVENQINGTEKGYMSKYIFTFSDLMYNRKNWRDLNKDKSITRQEAQEQQDVKRQEVYNAYYVQKAMNLLRKIQVESEVHDQWGNGEATQIHHIFPKSQFPQLAHYLENLIKLTATQHFTKAHPDNKTQVTNRDYQLTCLLAKADTIEASLKTVGDKYYRKESFVYVINTGLLLSINPIITFTEIKRILIQAYNAA
;
A
#
# COMPACT_ATOMS: atom_id res chain seq x y z
N MET A 1 -13.25 1.31 5.74
CA MET A 1 -13.17 0.92 4.31
C MET A 1 -13.43 -0.57 4.02
N ARG A 2 -13.01 -1.54 4.84
CA ARG A 2 -13.26 -2.97 4.56
C ARG A 2 -14.73 -3.31 4.33
N GLU A 3 -15.63 -2.78 5.16
CA GLU A 3 -17.08 -2.95 5.01
C GLU A 3 -17.59 -2.42 3.66
N ASN A 4 -17.09 -1.25 3.22
CA ASN A 4 -17.44 -0.69 1.90
C ASN A 4 -16.97 -1.61 0.76
N ILE A 5 -15.77 -2.19 0.87
CA ILE A 5 -15.24 -3.14 -0.12
C ILE A 5 -16.09 -4.41 -0.13
N ILE A 6 -16.41 -4.98 1.04
CA ILE A 6 -17.26 -6.18 1.16
C ILE A 6 -18.65 -5.91 0.56
N LYS A 7 -19.27 -4.78 0.91
CA LYS A 7 -20.57 -4.36 0.36
C LYS A 7 -20.51 -4.20 -1.16
N TYR A 8 -19.47 -3.57 -1.69
CA TYR A 8 -19.28 -3.44 -3.13
C TYR A 8 -19.18 -4.80 -3.83
N LEU A 9 -18.28 -5.66 -3.33
CA LEU A 9 -18.03 -6.99 -3.91
C LEU A 9 -19.23 -7.94 -3.77
N SER A 10 -20.12 -7.71 -2.79
CA SER A 10 -21.32 -8.53 -2.59
C SER A 10 -22.32 -8.46 -3.76
N ASN A 11 -22.21 -7.44 -4.61
CA ASN A 11 -23.06 -7.29 -5.81
C ASN A 11 -22.63 -8.20 -6.97
N PHE A 12 -21.50 -8.91 -6.84
CA PHE A 12 -20.94 -9.72 -7.92
C PHE A 12 -20.78 -11.18 -7.48
N ASP A 13 -20.89 -12.08 -8.45
CA ASP A 13 -20.59 -13.50 -8.29
C ASP A 13 -19.16 -13.75 -8.76
N LEU A 14 -18.24 -13.94 -7.81
CA LEU A 14 -16.81 -14.14 -8.04
C LEU A 14 -16.44 -15.63 -7.98
N ASP A 15 -17.39 -16.53 -8.25
CA ASP A 15 -17.16 -17.97 -8.33
C ASP A 15 -16.31 -18.31 -9.57
N VAL A 16 -15.07 -18.70 -9.33
CA VAL A 16 -14.10 -19.08 -10.37
C VAL A 16 -14.61 -20.25 -11.21
N ARG A 17 -15.45 -21.12 -10.65
CA ARG A 17 -16.02 -22.27 -11.38
C ARG A 17 -17.01 -21.83 -12.45
N LYS A 18 -17.68 -20.69 -12.25
CA LYS A 18 -18.63 -20.10 -13.19
C LYS A 18 -17.92 -19.22 -14.21
N SER A 19 -17.02 -18.34 -13.74
CA SER A 19 -16.30 -17.44 -14.64
C SER A 19 -15.28 -18.16 -15.52
N GLN A 20 -14.72 -19.26 -15.02
CA GLN A 20 -13.59 -20.02 -15.61
C GLN A 20 -12.32 -19.18 -15.90
N ASP A 21 -12.32 -17.91 -15.49
CA ASP A 21 -11.22 -16.98 -15.67
C ASP A 21 -10.05 -17.33 -14.74
N ALA A 22 -8.92 -17.67 -15.35
CA ALA A 22 -7.66 -17.94 -14.66
C ALA A 22 -7.03 -16.70 -14.00
N ARG A 23 -7.49 -15.50 -14.33
CA ARG A 23 -6.83 -14.23 -13.99
C ARG A 23 -7.48 -13.49 -12.82
N PHE A 24 -8.27 -14.19 -12.00
CA PHE A 24 -8.75 -13.67 -10.72
C PHE A 24 -7.60 -13.38 -9.75
N MET A 25 -6.46 -14.05 -9.89
CA MET A 25 -5.25 -13.75 -9.13
C MET A 25 -4.02 -14.21 -9.91
N ASP A 26 -2.88 -13.57 -9.67
CA ASP A 26 -1.68 -13.81 -10.46
C ASP A 26 -0.37 -13.56 -9.66
N GLN A 27 0.76 -14.04 -10.17
CA GLN A 27 2.04 -14.03 -9.44
C GLN A 27 2.52 -12.62 -9.04
N LYS A 28 2.24 -11.59 -9.83
CA LYS A 28 2.68 -10.21 -9.57
C LYS A 28 1.69 -9.41 -8.72
N CYS A 29 0.55 -9.97 -8.35
CA CYS A 29 -0.46 -9.29 -7.55
C CYS A 29 -0.09 -9.26 -6.05
N THR A 30 1.04 -8.66 -5.71
CA THR A 30 1.42 -8.36 -4.31
C THR A 30 0.93 -6.96 -3.92
N PRO A 31 0.81 -6.65 -2.61
CA PRO A 31 0.25 -5.37 -2.18
C PRO A 31 1.01 -4.14 -2.72
N ASP A 32 2.34 -4.19 -2.76
CA ASP A 32 3.20 -3.13 -3.32
C ASP A 32 3.02 -2.92 -4.82
N VAL A 33 2.93 -4.00 -5.58
CA VAL A 33 2.76 -3.92 -7.04
C VAL A 33 1.37 -3.42 -7.39
N VAL A 34 0.32 -3.97 -6.76
CA VAL A 34 -1.07 -3.55 -7.02
C VAL A 34 -1.29 -2.10 -6.56
N CYS A 35 -0.74 -1.70 -5.41
CA CYS A 35 -0.72 -0.30 -4.95
C CYS A 35 -0.10 0.63 -6.00
N PHE A 36 1.05 0.24 -6.55
CA PHE A 36 1.75 1.04 -7.55
C PHE A 36 0.99 1.16 -8.88
N ILE A 37 0.41 0.06 -9.38
CA ILE A 37 -0.37 0.13 -10.62
C ILE A 37 -1.65 0.94 -10.43
N ALA A 38 -2.34 0.80 -9.30
CA ALA A 38 -3.48 1.65 -8.98
C ALA A 38 -3.07 3.14 -8.91
N ASP A 39 -1.94 3.45 -8.27
CA ASP A 39 -1.39 4.81 -8.22
C ASP A 39 -1.05 5.35 -9.61
N CYS A 40 -0.50 4.52 -10.50
CA CYS A 40 -0.29 4.93 -11.89
C CYS A 40 -1.60 5.29 -12.56
N ILE A 41 -2.64 4.44 -12.49
CA ILE A 41 -3.95 4.73 -13.11
C ILE A 41 -4.49 6.08 -12.60
N ILE A 42 -4.51 6.29 -11.28
CA ILE A 42 -5.04 7.52 -10.65
C ILE A 42 -4.28 8.79 -11.10
N ASN A 43 -2.97 8.70 -11.37
CA ASN A 43 -2.16 9.87 -11.71
C ASN A 43 -1.93 10.06 -13.22
N THR A 44 -2.32 9.11 -14.07
CA THR A 44 -2.01 9.14 -15.51
C THR A 44 -3.20 9.01 -16.42
N ILE A 45 -4.23 8.29 -15.99
CA ILE A 45 -5.39 8.00 -16.83
C ILE A 45 -6.49 8.98 -16.49
N ASP A 46 -7.10 9.52 -17.54
CA ASP A 46 -8.39 10.18 -17.42
C ASP A 46 -9.46 9.14 -17.08
N VAL A 47 -10.01 9.22 -15.87
CA VAL A 47 -10.88 8.19 -15.28
C VAL A 47 -12.20 8.02 -16.04
N ASP A 48 -12.59 9.02 -16.83
CA ASP A 48 -13.79 8.99 -17.67
C ASP A 48 -13.57 8.26 -19.01
N ASN A 49 -12.32 7.96 -19.35
CA ASN A 49 -11.92 7.38 -20.62
C ASN A 49 -11.38 5.95 -20.49
N GLU A 50 -11.47 5.21 -21.59
CA GLU A 50 -10.86 3.88 -21.68
C GLU A 50 -9.34 3.99 -21.80
N PHE A 51 -8.65 2.99 -21.27
CA PHE A 51 -7.20 2.89 -21.36
C PHE A 51 -6.75 1.45 -21.62
N THR A 52 -5.53 1.31 -22.09
CA THR A 52 -4.87 0.03 -22.34
C THR A 52 -3.60 -0.06 -21.50
N LEU A 53 -2.96 -1.24 -21.54
CA LEU A 53 -1.66 -1.44 -20.91
C LEU A 53 -0.61 -0.42 -21.38
N SER A 54 -0.60 -0.07 -22.67
CA SER A 54 0.36 0.87 -23.23
C SER A 54 0.21 2.27 -22.62
N ASN A 55 -1.01 2.70 -22.30
CA ASN A 55 -1.23 4.01 -21.68
C ASN A 55 -0.55 4.11 -20.31
N ILE A 56 -0.51 3.03 -19.52
CA ILE A 56 0.22 2.99 -18.24
C ILE A 56 1.73 2.90 -18.49
N TRP A 57 2.14 2.06 -19.43
CA TRP A 57 3.54 1.84 -19.74
C TRP A 57 4.27 3.11 -20.20
N ASP A 58 3.66 3.84 -21.14
CA ASP A 58 4.22 5.03 -21.77
C ASP A 58 4.08 6.28 -20.87
N ALA A 59 3.34 6.17 -19.77
CA ALA A 59 3.15 7.30 -18.87
C ALA A 59 4.46 7.69 -18.17
N GLN A 60 4.78 8.99 -18.22
CA GLN A 60 5.96 9.55 -17.54
C GLN A 60 5.96 9.26 -16.03
N TYR A 61 4.77 9.22 -15.41
CA TYR A 61 4.63 8.86 -14.00
C TYR A 61 5.11 7.43 -13.73
N PHE A 62 4.69 6.46 -14.54
CA PHE A 62 5.14 5.07 -14.41
C PHE A 62 6.65 4.97 -14.64
N ILE A 63 7.17 5.55 -15.74
CA ILE A 63 8.59 5.49 -16.08
C ILE A 63 9.48 6.06 -14.96
N LYS A 64 9.08 7.19 -14.38
CA LYS A 64 9.80 7.86 -13.28
C LYS A 64 9.80 7.02 -12.00
N ASN A 65 8.66 6.44 -11.64
CA ASN A 65 8.45 5.83 -10.33
C ASN A 65 8.66 4.30 -10.31
N ALA A 66 8.60 3.61 -11.46
CA ALA A 66 8.77 2.15 -11.57
C ALA A 66 10.10 1.67 -11.00
N ARG A 67 11.16 2.48 -11.06
CA ARG A 67 12.47 2.16 -10.47
C ARG A 67 12.41 2.00 -8.95
N ALA A 68 11.56 2.78 -8.28
CA ALA A 68 11.36 2.70 -6.84
C ALA A 68 10.72 1.35 -6.43
N ILE A 69 9.82 0.83 -7.26
CA ILE A 69 8.97 -0.33 -6.91
C ILE A 69 9.44 -1.64 -7.53
N PHE A 70 10.18 -1.65 -8.63
CA PHE A 70 10.58 -2.92 -9.26
C PHE A 70 12.05 -3.24 -9.13
N ASN A 71 12.88 -2.33 -8.60
CA ASN A 71 14.31 -2.56 -8.39
C ASN A 71 15.06 -3.01 -9.67
N LYS A 72 14.45 -2.80 -10.85
CA LYS A 72 14.87 -3.29 -12.16
C LYS A 72 15.36 -2.12 -13.04
N PRO A 73 16.19 -2.39 -14.07
CA PRO A 73 16.57 -1.39 -15.06
C PRO A 73 15.32 -0.77 -15.72
N LEU A 74 15.50 0.41 -16.31
CA LEU A 74 14.41 1.21 -16.89
C LEU A 74 13.46 0.35 -17.75
N PRO A 75 12.13 0.62 -17.73
CA PRO A 75 11.17 -0.02 -18.63
C PRO A 75 11.59 0.06 -20.10
N THR A 76 12.32 1.11 -20.48
CA THR A 76 12.87 1.31 -21.83
C THR A 76 13.93 0.29 -22.26
N ASN A 77 14.39 -0.58 -21.36
CA ASN A 77 15.28 -1.68 -21.72
C ASN A 77 14.48 -2.83 -22.38
N PRO A 78 14.74 -3.19 -23.65
CA PRO A 78 14.01 -4.25 -24.35
C PRO A 78 14.02 -5.60 -23.60
N LYS A 79 15.08 -5.89 -22.84
CA LYS A 79 15.21 -7.13 -22.05
C LYS A 79 14.28 -7.20 -20.84
N ALA A 80 13.72 -6.07 -20.40
CA ALA A 80 12.81 -6.00 -19.25
C ALA A 80 11.33 -5.98 -19.66
N ARG A 81 11.03 -5.89 -20.97
CA ARG A 81 9.67 -5.69 -21.50
C ARG A 81 8.66 -6.74 -21.03
N HIS A 82 8.97 -8.02 -21.21
CA HIS A 82 8.08 -9.12 -20.82
C HIS A 82 7.79 -9.19 -19.31
N GLU A 83 8.71 -8.69 -18.50
CA GLU A 83 8.59 -8.76 -17.05
C GLU A 83 7.75 -7.60 -16.53
N TYR A 84 7.97 -6.39 -17.03
CA TYR A 84 7.12 -5.23 -16.74
C TYR A 84 5.70 -5.38 -17.32
N ASP A 85 5.56 -6.04 -18.48
CA ASP A 85 4.24 -6.37 -19.04
C ASP A 85 3.41 -7.16 -18.02
N LYS A 86 4.01 -8.18 -17.36
CA LYS A 86 3.35 -8.92 -16.28
C LYS A 86 3.05 -8.04 -15.06
N PHE A 87 3.95 -7.13 -14.70
CA PHE A 87 3.75 -6.23 -13.56
C PHE A 87 2.61 -5.23 -13.76
N ILE A 88 2.22 -4.92 -15.00
CA ILE A 88 1.07 -4.08 -15.30
C ILE A 88 -0.17 -4.95 -15.56
N GLN A 89 -0.06 -5.91 -16.48
CA GLN A 89 -1.18 -6.73 -16.96
C GLN A 89 -1.85 -7.52 -15.84
N GLN A 90 -1.07 -8.13 -14.95
CA GLN A 90 -1.63 -9.01 -13.92
C GLN A 90 -2.46 -8.22 -12.89
N PRO A 91 -1.97 -7.11 -12.30
CA PRO A 91 -2.82 -6.24 -11.47
C PRO A 91 -4.06 -5.71 -12.19
N LEU A 92 -3.96 -5.29 -13.45
CA LEU A 92 -5.12 -4.80 -14.22
C LEU A 92 -6.19 -5.89 -14.37
N ARG A 93 -5.79 -7.12 -14.71
CA ARG A 93 -6.72 -8.26 -14.82
C ARG A 93 -7.37 -8.63 -13.50
N MET A 94 -6.61 -8.63 -12.40
CA MET A 94 -7.15 -8.90 -11.07
C MET A 94 -8.14 -7.81 -10.62
N LEU A 95 -7.80 -6.53 -10.82
CA LEU A 95 -8.70 -5.42 -10.52
C LEU A 95 -9.97 -5.45 -11.39
N ALA A 96 -9.87 -5.91 -12.64
CA ALA A 96 -11.03 -6.11 -13.51
C ALA A 96 -11.92 -7.28 -13.05
N TYR A 97 -11.33 -8.40 -12.61
CA TYR A 97 -12.08 -9.52 -12.03
C TYR A 97 -12.79 -9.11 -10.73
N ALA A 98 -12.17 -8.21 -9.94
CA ALA A 98 -12.78 -7.62 -8.75
C ALA A 98 -13.84 -6.54 -9.06
N HIS A 99 -14.14 -6.28 -10.34
CA HIS A 99 -15.00 -5.20 -10.80
C HIS A 99 -14.57 -3.81 -10.32
N VAL A 100 -13.33 -3.59 -9.91
CA VAL A 100 -12.80 -2.24 -9.64
C VAL A 100 -12.52 -1.52 -10.96
N LEU A 101 -12.09 -2.31 -11.95
CA LEU A 101 -12.04 -1.92 -13.36
C LEU A 101 -13.09 -2.72 -14.13
N GLU A 102 -13.52 -2.18 -15.25
CA GLU A 102 -14.15 -2.95 -16.32
C GLU A 102 -13.09 -3.40 -17.32
N ILE A 103 -13.37 -4.46 -18.07
CA ILE A 103 -12.51 -4.93 -19.15
C ILE A 103 -13.34 -5.37 -20.36
N GLU A 104 -12.92 -4.92 -21.53
CA GLU A 104 -13.41 -5.39 -22.81
C GLU A 104 -12.25 -5.78 -23.72
N LYS A 105 -12.35 -6.94 -24.38
CA LYS A 105 -11.32 -7.40 -25.33
C LYS A 105 -11.75 -7.08 -26.75
N ARG A 106 -11.03 -6.16 -27.42
CA ARG A 106 -11.26 -5.78 -28.82
C ARG A 106 -10.01 -6.07 -29.64
N SER A 107 -10.16 -6.87 -30.70
CA SER A 107 -9.07 -7.20 -31.64
C SER A 107 -7.77 -7.70 -30.97
N GLY A 108 -7.89 -8.49 -29.90
CA GLY A 108 -6.75 -9.03 -29.15
C GLY A 108 -6.20 -8.12 -28.05
N THR A 109 -6.63 -6.86 -27.97
CA THR A 109 -6.21 -5.90 -26.94
C THR A 109 -7.29 -5.79 -25.84
N ASN A 110 -6.83 -5.70 -24.59
CA ASN A 110 -7.71 -5.43 -23.45
C ASN A 110 -7.80 -3.92 -23.22
N TYR A 111 -9.03 -3.42 -23.28
CA TYR A 111 -9.41 -2.07 -22.92
C TYR A 111 -10.01 -2.09 -21.52
N TYR A 112 -9.60 -1.15 -20.68
CA TYR A 112 -10.04 -1.03 -19.30
C TYR A 112 -10.73 0.32 -19.09
N ARG A 113 -11.68 0.35 -18.16
CA ARG A 113 -12.33 1.58 -17.69
C ARG A 113 -12.42 1.53 -16.17
N VAL A 114 -12.33 2.68 -15.50
CA VAL A 114 -12.48 2.73 -14.03
C VAL A 114 -13.96 2.54 -13.68
N ALA A 115 -14.28 1.44 -12.97
CA ALA A 115 -15.65 1.13 -12.55
C ALA A 115 -15.95 1.66 -11.16
N ASN A 116 -14.96 1.59 -10.25
CA ASN A 116 -15.08 2.09 -8.89
C ASN A 116 -13.84 2.91 -8.52
N LEU A 117 -13.93 4.22 -8.74
CA LEU A 117 -12.86 5.16 -8.43
C LEU A 117 -12.54 5.21 -6.93
N ASP A 118 -13.54 5.06 -6.05
CA ASP A 118 -13.33 5.16 -4.61
C ASP A 118 -12.44 4.04 -4.06
N ILE A 119 -12.72 2.80 -4.47
CA ILE A 119 -11.89 1.64 -4.11
C ILE A 119 -10.53 1.71 -4.81
N LEU A 120 -10.47 2.11 -6.08
CA LEU A 120 -9.20 2.25 -6.80
C LEU A 120 -8.29 3.30 -6.14
N ASP A 121 -8.83 4.46 -5.77
CA ASP A 121 -8.11 5.51 -5.05
C ASP A 121 -7.66 5.02 -3.67
N TYR A 122 -8.50 4.28 -2.94
CA TYR A 122 -8.11 3.68 -1.66
C TYR A 122 -6.92 2.72 -1.79
N ILE A 123 -6.95 1.83 -2.79
CA ILE A 123 -5.84 0.90 -3.12
C ILE A 123 -4.58 1.69 -3.49
N ALA A 124 -4.73 2.75 -4.29
CA ALA A 124 -3.62 3.55 -4.75
C ALA A 124 -2.86 4.22 -3.62
N GLN A 125 -3.45 4.50 -2.45
CA GLN A 125 -2.80 5.32 -1.43
C GLN A 125 -1.62 4.66 -0.71
N ARG A 126 -1.72 3.39 -0.31
CA ARG A 126 -0.69 2.69 0.47
C ARG A 126 -0.88 1.17 0.45
N GLU A 127 0.22 0.44 0.62
CA GLU A 127 0.27 -1.02 0.51
C GLU A 127 -0.65 -1.73 1.51
N ARG A 128 -0.84 -1.11 2.69
CA ARG A 128 -1.75 -1.64 3.72
C ARG A 128 -3.21 -1.55 3.29
N ASN A 129 -3.60 -0.51 2.56
CA ASN A 129 -4.95 -0.40 1.99
C ASN A 129 -5.15 -1.46 0.91
N THR A 130 -4.16 -1.66 0.04
CA THR A 130 -4.16 -2.73 -0.97
C THR A 130 -4.25 -4.11 -0.33
N TYR A 131 -3.53 -4.35 0.76
CA TYR A 131 -3.65 -5.60 1.52
C TYR A 131 -5.07 -5.81 2.07
N ASN A 132 -5.70 -4.77 2.64
CA ASN A 132 -7.09 -4.84 3.11
C ASN A 132 -8.04 -5.19 1.96
N PHE A 133 -7.86 -4.57 0.80
CA PHE A 133 -8.62 -4.89 -0.40
C PHE A 133 -8.40 -6.33 -0.85
N LEU A 134 -7.14 -6.76 -1.02
CA LEU A 134 -6.80 -8.13 -1.43
C LEU A 134 -7.38 -9.17 -0.47
N TYR A 135 -7.34 -8.92 0.84
CA TYR A 135 -7.94 -9.83 1.81
C TYR A 135 -9.46 -9.95 1.61
N CYS A 136 -10.18 -8.83 1.55
CA CYS A 136 -11.64 -8.83 1.35
C CYS A 136 -12.03 -9.47 0.01
N TYR A 137 -11.29 -9.15 -1.05
CA TYR A 137 -11.47 -9.69 -2.38
C TYR A 137 -11.25 -11.22 -2.42
N LEU A 138 -10.12 -11.70 -1.90
CA LEU A 138 -9.81 -13.13 -1.89
C LEU A 138 -10.75 -13.92 -0.99
N GLN A 139 -11.20 -13.36 0.14
CA GLN A 139 -12.26 -13.93 0.96
C GLN A 139 -13.54 -14.15 0.15
N LYS A 140 -13.97 -13.13 -0.62
CA LYS A 140 -15.15 -13.23 -1.50
C LYS A 140 -14.98 -14.30 -2.58
N VAL A 141 -13.89 -14.26 -3.33
CA VAL A 141 -13.58 -15.24 -4.40
C VAL A 141 -13.60 -16.67 -3.86
N LEU A 142 -12.90 -16.92 -2.75
CA LEU A 142 -12.82 -18.24 -2.14
C LEU A 142 -14.17 -18.69 -1.57
N SER A 143 -14.98 -17.76 -1.05
CA SER A 143 -16.30 -18.07 -0.49
C SER A 143 -17.32 -18.41 -1.56
N ASP A 144 -17.43 -17.59 -2.61
CA ASP A 144 -18.32 -17.84 -3.76
C ASP A 144 -17.96 -19.15 -4.47
N SER A 145 -16.67 -19.42 -4.58
CA SER A 145 -16.15 -20.67 -5.15
C SER A 145 -16.31 -21.88 -4.22
N GLY A 146 -16.77 -21.68 -2.98
CA GLY A 146 -16.86 -22.71 -1.95
C GLY A 146 -15.51 -23.29 -1.53
N PHE A 147 -14.38 -22.64 -1.83
CA PHE A 147 -13.05 -23.14 -1.51
C PHE A 147 -12.56 -22.70 -0.11
N ILE A 148 -13.18 -21.65 0.46
CA ILE A 148 -12.78 -21.04 1.74
C ILE A 148 -12.70 -22.05 2.90
N ARG A 149 -13.59 -23.05 2.93
CA ARG A 149 -13.62 -24.09 3.98
C ARG A 149 -12.29 -24.84 4.16
N TYR A 150 -11.50 -25.00 3.10
CA TYR A 150 -10.21 -25.68 3.19
C TYR A 150 -9.13 -24.78 3.79
N PHE A 151 -9.20 -23.47 3.54
CA PHE A 151 -8.36 -22.48 4.19
C PHE A 151 -8.70 -22.37 5.68
N ASP A 152 -9.98 -22.35 6.04
CA ASP A 152 -10.43 -22.33 7.44
C ASP A 152 -10.00 -23.60 8.19
N ALA A 153 -10.13 -24.78 7.59
CA ALA A 153 -9.66 -26.02 8.20
C ALA A 153 -8.13 -26.02 8.44
N PHE A 154 -7.35 -25.44 7.52
CA PHE A 154 -5.91 -25.27 7.71
C PHE A 154 -5.60 -24.23 8.81
N LYS A 155 -6.31 -23.10 8.82
CA LYS A 155 -6.22 -22.07 9.86
C LYS A 155 -6.45 -22.66 11.24
N ASP A 156 -7.52 -23.43 11.43
CA ASP A 156 -7.86 -24.01 12.73
C ASP A 156 -6.76 -24.93 13.25
N LYS A 157 -6.15 -25.73 12.36
CA LYS A 157 -4.98 -26.56 12.71
C LYS A 157 -3.76 -25.73 13.09
N CYS A 158 -3.50 -24.63 12.38
CA CYS A 158 -2.41 -23.71 12.70
C CYS A 158 -2.61 -23.07 14.07
N LEU A 159 -3.81 -22.55 14.36
CA LEU A 159 -4.13 -21.91 15.64
C LEU A 159 -4.07 -22.88 16.82
N GLN A 160 -4.33 -24.17 16.59
CA GLN A 160 -4.14 -25.24 17.59
C GLN A 160 -2.69 -25.70 17.75
N GLY A 161 -1.74 -25.19 16.94
CA GLY A 161 -0.35 -25.65 16.92
C GLY A 161 -0.16 -27.06 16.37
N LYS A 162 -1.14 -27.59 15.62
CA LYS A 162 -1.16 -28.98 15.11
C LYS A 162 -0.91 -29.08 13.60
N ALA A 163 -0.86 -27.96 12.89
CA ALA A 163 -0.65 -27.98 11.44
C ALA A 163 0.72 -28.56 11.09
N THR A 164 0.70 -29.53 10.17
CA THR A 164 1.90 -30.20 9.65
C THR A 164 2.13 -29.82 8.18
N ASN A 165 3.31 -30.17 7.65
CA ASN A 165 3.57 -30.03 6.22
C ASN A 165 2.62 -30.89 5.37
N ALA A 166 2.13 -32.03 5.90
CA ALA A 166 1.14 -32.84 5.19
C ALA A 166 -0.20 -32.11 5.04
N ASP A 167 -0.65 -31.39 6.06
CA ASP A 167 -1.87 -30.55 6.00
C ASP A 167 -1.72 -29.42 4.97
N PHE A 168 -0.54 -28.81 4.92
CA PHE A 168 -0.22 -27.79 3.92
C PHE A 168 -0.22 -28.36 2.49
N GLN A 169 0.42 -29.51 2.26
CA GLN A 169 0.43 -30.15 0.95
C GLN A 169 -0.97 -30.60 0.52
N GLU A 170 -1.82 -31.04 1.46
CA GLU A 170 -3.21 -31.37 1.17
C GLU A 170 -4.02 -30.14 0.74
N LEU A 171 -3.90 -29.01 1.45
CA LEU A 171 -4.51 -27.75 1.03
C LEU A 171 -4.04 -27.33 -0.36
N LYS A 172 -2.73 -27.39 -0.60
CA LYS A 172 -2.10 -27.04 -1.88
C LYS A 172 -2.60 -27.94 -3.02
N SER A 173 -2.62 -29.26 -2.82
CA SER A 173 -3.12 -30.23 -3.82
C SER A 173 -4.61 -30.07 -4.11
N ARG A 174 -5.43 -29.74 -3.10
CA ARG A 174 -6.85 -29.39 -3.34
C ARG A 174 -6.96 -28.13 -4.18
N TYR A 175 -6.12 -27.14 -3.93
CA TYR A 175 -6.12 -25.91 -4.70
C TYR A 175 -5.67 -26.14 -6.14
N ASP A 176 -4.66 -26.97 -6.36
CA ASP A 176 -4.19 -27.39 -7.69
C ASP A 176 -5.32 -28.01 -8.50
N ARG A 177 -6.03 -28.99 -7.93
CA ARG A 177 -7.20 -29.61 -8.56
C ARG A 177 -8.33 -28.61 -8.84
N PHE A 178 -8.57 -27.68 -7.91
CA PHE A 178 -9.58 -26.64 -8.08
C PHE A 178 -9.27 -25.71 -9.24
N VAL A 179 -8.06 -25.17 -9.34
CA VAL A 179 -7.71 -24.23 -10.41
C VAL A 179 -7.61 -24.94 -11.76
N ILE A 180 -6.93 -26.09 -11.84
CA ILE A 180 -6.76 -26.85 -13.09
C ILE A 180 -8.11 -27.37 -13.60
N GLY A 181 -8.99 -27.80 -12.70
CA GLY A 181 -10.30 -28.33 -13.08
C GLY A 181 -11.32 -27.28 -13.51
N ASN A 182 -11.10 -25.99 -13.20
CA ASN A 182 -12.10 -24.94 -13.41
C ASN A 182 -11.61 -23.76 -14.26
N THR A 183 -10.33 -23.70 -14.66
CA THR A 183 -9.77 -22.59 -15.44
C THR A 183 -8.92 -23.09 -16.59
N ALA A 184 -8.49 -22.19 -17.47
CA ALA A 184 -7.59 -22.52 -18.58
C ALA A 184 -6.12 -22.78 -18.17
N ILE A 185 -5.75 -22.68 -16.87
CA ILE A 185 -4.40 -23.00 -16.40
C ILE A 185 -4.20 -24.52 -16.40
N ASN A 186 -3.16 -24.99 -17.07
CA ASN A 186 -2.88 -26.41 -17.25
C ASN A 186 -1.56 -26.87 -16.60
N THR A 187 -0.86 -26.01 -15.84
CA THR A 187 0.39 -26.39 -15.16
C THR A 187 0.34 -26.07 -13.68
N GLU A 188 0.75 -27.02 -12.84
CA GLU A 188 0.88 -26.84 -11.40
C GLU A 188 1.85 -25.70 -11.04
N VAL A 189 2.87 -25.44 -11.87
CA VAL A 189 3.85 -24.37 -11.63
C VAL A 189 3.19 -22.99 -11.58
N GLU A 190 2.27 -22.70 -12.50
CA GLU A 190 1.52 -21.44 -12.49
C GLU A 190 0.56 -21.39 -11.29
N VAL A 191 -0.15 -22.49 -11.01
CA VAL A 191 -1.07 -22.59 -9.87
C VAL A 191 -0.37 -22.38 -8.53
N HIS A 192 0.82 -22.95 -8.33
CA HIS A 192 1.61 -22.80 -7.10
C HIS A 192 2.01 -21.33 -6.87
N ARG A 193 2.33 -20.61 -7.94
CA ARG A 193 2.67 -19.18 -7.87
C ARG A 193 1.45 -18.36 -7.43
N ILE A 194 0.28 -18.65 -7.97
CA ILE A 194 -0.99 -18.01 -7.59
C ILE A 194 -1.36 -18.36 -6.15
N PHE A 195 -1.32 -19.65 -5.79
CA PHE A 195 -1.62 -20.15 -4.45
C PHE A 195 -0.84 -19.41 -3.38
N SER A 196 0.46 -19.18 -3.62
CA SER A 196 1.30 -18.43 -2.68
C SER A 196 0.80 -17.01 -2.41
N LYS A 197 0.20 -16.34 -3.39
CA LYS A 197 -0.31 -14.97 -3.22
C LYS A 197 -1.64 -14.94 -2.50
N ILE A 198 -2.43 -16.00 -2.60
CA ILE A 198 -3.70 -16.12 -1.90
C ILE A 198 -3.47 -16.54 -0.44
N LEU A 199 -2.77 -17.66 -0.24
CA LEU A 199 -2.51 -18.21 1.09
C LEU A 199 -1.78 -17.21 1.97
N ASN A 200 -0.78 -16.50 1.44
CA ASN A 200 -0.01 -15.58 2.27
C ASN A 200 -0.84 -14.38 2.73
N VAL A 201 -1.71 -13.81 1.88
CA VAL A 201 -2.61 -12.72 2.30
C VAL A 201 -3.56 -13.20 3.39
N TYR A 202 -4.15 -14.39 3.20
CA TYR A 202 -5.01 -15.01 4.21
C TYR A 202 -4.24 -15.30 5.51
N ALA A 203 -3.01 -15.78 5.42
CA ALA A 203 -2.18 -16.15 6.56
C ALA A 203 -1.80 -14.95 7.44
N VAL A 204 -1.47 -13.80 6.83
CA VAL A 204 -1.17 -12.56 7.57
C VAL A 204 -2.37 -12.07 8.35
N GLU A 205 -3.58 -12.12 7.77
CA GLU A 205 -4.77 -11.69 8.49
C GLU A 205 -5.03 -12.58 9.72
N ASN A 206 -4.89 -13.89 9.55
CA ASN A 206 -5.22 -14.85 10.60
C ASN A 206 -4.05 -15.18 11.54
N GLN A 207 -2.90 -14.50 11.38
CA GLN A 207 -1.69 -14.74 12.17
C GLN A 207 -1.24 -16.21 12.17
N ILE A 208 -1.26 -16.84 11.00
CA ILE A 208 -0.84 -18.25 10.82
C ILE A 208 0.36 -18.36 9.86
N ASN A 209 0.90 -19.57 9.74
CA ASN A 209 1.91 -19.89 8.75
C ASN A 209 1.35 -19.76 7.32
N GLY A 210 2.17 -19.23 6.42
CA GLY A 210 1.90 -19.14 5.00
C GLY A 210 2.74 -20.15 4.21
N THR A 211 3.18 -19.74 3.02
CA THR A 211 4.11 -20.51 2.19
C THR A 211 5.32 -19.71 1.75
N GLU A 212 6.49 -20.34 1.86
CA GLU A 212 7.75 -19.85 1.34
C GLU A 212 8.40 -20.95 0.48
N LYS A 213 8.81 -20.61 -0.76
CA LYS A 213 9.46 -21.54 -1.70
C LYS A 213 8.67 -22.85 -1.94
N GLY A 214 7.35 -22.81 -1.83
CA GLY A 214 6.47 -23.95 -2.06
C GLY A 214 6.28 -24.88 -0.86
N TYR A 215 6.82 -24.53 0.31
CA TYR A 215 6.65 -25.23 1.58
C TYR A 215 5.90 -24.35 2.58
N MET A 216 5.35 -24.96 3.63
CA MET A 216 4.80 -24.23 4.77
C MET A 216 5.90 -23.36 5.40
N SER A 217 5.60 -22.10 5.70
CA SER A 217 6.57 -21.21 6.35
C SER A 217 6.90 -21.71 7.75
N LYS A 218 8.16 -21.54 8.19
CA LYS A 218 8.56 -21.92 9.55
C LYS A 218 7.90 -21.06 10.63
N TYR A 219 7.71 -19.78 10.34
CA TYR A 219 7.12 -18.80 11.24
C TYR A 219 5.80 -18.26 10.66
N ILE A 220 5.01 -17.62 11.53
CA ILE A 220 3.82 -16.86 11.13
C ILE A 220 4.21 -15.85 10.06
N PHE A 221 3.38 -15.76 9.03
CA PHE A 221 3.63 -14.84 7.93
C PHE A 221 3.26 -13.42 8.34
N THR A 222 4.10 -12.44 8.02
CA THR A 222 3.87 -11.03 8.40
C THR A 222 3.55 -10.16 7.19
N PHE A 223 3.09 -8.93 7.43
CA PHE A 223 2.80 -7.99 6.34
C PHE A 223 4.03 -7.68 5.48
N SER A 224 5.22 -7.52 6.08
CA SER A 224 6.47 -7.34 5.35
C SER A 224 6.77 -8.51 4.43
N ASP A 225 6.30 -9.71 4.77
CA ASP A 225 6.40 -10.88 3.92
C ASP A 225 5.43 -10.83 2.73
N LEU A 226 4.52 -9.89 2.59
CA LEU A 226 3.66 -9.87 1.39
C LEU A 226 4.30 -9.14 0.20
N MET A 227 5.28 -8.28 0.46
CA MET A 227 5.85 -7.40 -0.55
C MET A 227 6.62 -8.20 -1.60
N TYR A 228 6.61 -7.72 -2.85
CA TYR A 228 7.46 -8.24 -3.90
C TYR A 228 8.93 -7.87 -3.64
N ASN A 229 9.17 -6.62 -3.26
CA ASN A 229 10.49 -6.09 -2.96
C ASN A 229 10.96 -6.39 -1.53
N ARG A 230 10.83 -7.63 -1.05
CA ARG A 230 11.43 -7.97 0.24
C ARG A 230 12.94 -7.75 0.18
N LYS A 231 13.50 -7.10 1.20
CA LYS A 231 14.96 -7.11 1.39
C LYS A 231 15.39 -8.56 1.61
N ASN A 232 16.11 -9.13 0.65
CA ASN A 232 16.75 -10.44 0.81
C ASN A 232 17.90 -10.29 1.81
N TRP A 233 17.65 -10.60 3.08
CA TRP A 233 18.73 -10.57 4.10
C TRP A 233 19.88 -11.54 3.77
N ARG A 234 19.65 -12.56 2.92
CA ARG A 234 20.68 -13.49 2.45
C ARG A 234 21.66 -12.91 1.42
N ASP A 235 21.30 -11.80 0.75
CA ASP A 235 22.22 -11.11 -0.18
C ASP A 235 23.25 -10.23 0.56
N LEU A 236 23.15 -10.10 1.89
CA LEU A 236 24.14 -9.41 2.74
C LEU A 236 25.41 -10.24 2.99
N ASN A 237 25.35 -11.58 2.84
CA ASN A 237 26.44 -12.48 3.19
C ASN A 237 27.09 -13.15 1.97
N LYS A 238 27.52 -12.34 1.00
CA LYS A 238 28.49 -12.80 -0.01
C LYS A 238 29.73 -11.92 0.05
N ASP A 239 30.69 -12.37 0.85
CA ASP A 239 32.04 -11.83 0.81
C ASP A 239 32.78 -12.38 -0.42
N LYS A 240 33.41 -11.46 -1.18
CA LYS A 240 34.64 -11.62 -1.96
C LYS A 240 35.03 -10.25 -2.51
N SER A 241 35.86 -9.54 -1.72
CA SER A 241 36.64 -8.32 -1.97
C SER A 241 35.91 -6.95 -2.00
N ILE A 242 36.50 -6.01 -1.24
CA ILE A 242 35.95 -4.78 -0.64
C ILE A 242 35.51 -3.70 -1.65
N THR A 243 35.70 -3.87 -2.96
CA THR A 243 35.26 -2.87 -3.97
C THR A 243 33.84 -3.07 -4.50
N ARG A 244 33.24 -4.26 -4.30
CA ARG A 244 31.83 -4.53 -4.71
C ARG A 244 30.82 -4.22 -3.62
N GLN A 245 31.19 -4.36 -2.35
CA GLN A 245 30.31 -4.02 -1.22
C GLN A 245 30.06 -2.52 -1.16
N GLU A 246 31.09 -1.67 -1.29
CA GLU A 246 30.92 -0.21 -1.27
C GLU A 246 30.03 0.29 -2.43
N ALA A 247 30.20 -0.28 -3.63
CA ALA A 247 29.35 0.03 -4.77
C ALA A 247 27.90 -0.43 -4.59
N GLN A 248 27.70 -1.61 -3.97
CA GLN A 248 26.39 -2.16 -3.65
C GLN A 248 25.70 -1.34 -2.55
N GLU A 249 26.43 -0.93 -1.51
CA GLU A 249 25.95 -0.08 -0.43
C GLU A 249 25.55 1.30 -0.94
N GLN A 250 26.37 1.94 -1.77
CA GLN A 250 26.02 3.22 -2.42
C GLN A 250 24.78 3.07 -3.31
N GLN A 251 24.66 1.96 -4.04
CA GLN A 251 23.50 1.67 -4.85
C GLN A 251 22.23 1.44 -4.01
N ASP A 252 22.35 0.78 -2.86
CA ASP A 252 21.25 0.52 -1.94
C ASP A 252 20.81 1.79 -1.17
N VAL A 253 21.74 2.68 -0.80
CA VAL A 253 21.43 4.00 -0.24
C VAL A 253 20.66 4.84 -1.27
N LYS A 254 21.18 4.97 -2.50
CA LYS A 254 20.51 5.71 -3.57
C LYS A 254 19.13 5.13 -3.90
N ARG A 255 18.98 3.81 -3.82
CA ARG A 255 17.70 3.12 -3.99
C ARG A 255 16.71 3.48 -2.87
N GLN A 256 17.16 3.44 -1.61
CA GLN A 256 16.32 3.79 -0.47
C GLN A 256 15.87 5.26 -0.54
N GLU A 257 16.73 6.17 -1.02
CA GLU A 257 16.38 7.57 -1.24
C GLU A 257 15.29 7.74 -2.29
N VAL A 258 15.42 7.08 -3.45
CA VAL A 258 14.40 7.12 -4.52
C VAL A 258 13.08 6.52 -4.05
N TYR A 259 13.13 5.40 -3.33
CA TYR A 259 11.97 4.78 -2.71
C TYR A 259 11.28 5.76 -1.76
N ASN A 260 12.02 6.31 -0.79
CA ASN A 260 11.48 7.25 0.19
C ASN A 260 10.92 8.51 -0.49
N ALA A 261 11.59 9.05 -1.51
CA ALA A 261 11.14 10.22 -2.24
C ALA A 261 9.79 9.99 -2.94
N TYR A 262 9.59 8.81 -3.53
CA TYR A 262 8.32 8.43 -4.14
C TYR A 262 7.18 8.42 -3.11
N TYR A 263 7.36 7.78 -1.95
CA TYR A 263 6.31 7.74 -0.91
C TYR A 263 6.01 9.11 -0.29
N VAL A 264 7.04 9.95 -0.11
CA VAL A 264 6.84 11.33 0.36
C VAL A 264 6.00 12.10 -0.66
N GLN A 265 6.36 12.04 -1.95
CA GLN A 265 5.63 12.73 -3.00
C GLN A 265 4.18 12.25 -3.09
N LYS A 266 3.97 10.94 -2.96
CA LYS A 266 2.65 10.30 -2.95
C LYS A 266 1.79 10.80 -1.79
N ALA A 267 2.34 10.85 -0.57
CA ALA A 267 1.65 11.39 0.60
C ALA A 267 1.32 12.88 0.44
N MET A 268 2.23 13.67 -0.12
CA MET A 268 1.98 15.09 -0.41
C MET A 268 0.87 15.27 -1.46
N ASN A 269 0.88 14.48 -2.54
CA ASN A 269 -0.17 14.54 -3.57
C ASN A 269 -1.53 14.19 -2.99
N LEU A 270 -1.60 13.15 -2.14
CA LEU A 270 -2.81 12.78 -1.44
C LEU A 270 -3.30 13.93 -0.55
N LEU A 271 -2.42 14.57 0.22
CA LEU A 271 -2.80 15.72 1.05
C LEU A 271 -3.38 16.86 0.20
N ARG A 272 -2.75 17.20 -0.93
CA ARG A 272 -3.29 18.24 -1.85
C ARG A 272 -4.69 17.91 -2.34
N LYS A 273 -4.98 16.63 -2.58
CA LYS A 273 -6.29 16.17 -3.07
C LYS A 273 -7.37 16.28 -2.01
N ILE A 274 -7.07 15.89 -0.77
CA ILE A 274 -8.09 15.78 0.29
C ILE A 274 -8.23 17.05 1.13
N GLN A 275 -7.25 17.95 1.09
CA GLN A 275 -7.20 19.16 1.90
C GLN A 275 -6.92 20.39 1.02
N VAL A 276 -7.99 21.15 0.75
CA VAL A 276 -7.95 22.33 -0.12
C VAL A 276 -7.48 23.56 0.66
N GLU A 277 -8.05 23.78 1.85
CA GLU A 277 -7.74 24.92 2.71
C GLU A 277 -6.64 24.61 3.72
N SER A 278 -6.15 25.63 4.42
CA SER A 278 -5.21 25.37 5.50
C SER A 278 -5.88 24.59 6.62
N GLU A 279 -5.15 23.63 7.19
CA GLU A 279 -5.60 22.91 8.40
C GLU A 279 -5.49 23.79 9.66
N VAL A 280 -4.71 24.88 9.63
CA VAL A 280 -4.54 25.80 10.75
C VAL A 280 -5.43 27.03 10.52
N HIS A 281 -6.45 27.20 11.36
CA HIS A 281 -7.41 28.30 11.29
C HIS A 281 -7.05 29.43 12.27
N ASP A 282 -5.99 30.16 11.95
CA ASP A 282 -5.54 31.34 12.71
C ASP A 282 -5.59 32.62 11.86
N GLN A 283 -5.22 33.76 12.47
CA GLN A 283 -5.22 35.05 11.78
C GLN A 283 -4.24 35.15 10.60
N TRP A 284 -3.33 34.18 10.42
CA TRP A 284 -2.37 34.13 9.32
C TRP A 284 -2.80 33.16 8.21
N GLY A 285 -3.93 32.47 8.39
CA GLY A 285 -4.56 31.56 7.42
C GLY A 285 -5.28 32.26 6.26
N ASN A 286 -5.09 33.56 6.08
CA ASN A 286 -5.68 34.30 4.97
C ASN A 286 -4.99 33.96 3.63
N GLY A 287 -5.79 33.62 2.62
CA GLY A 287 -5.33 33.30 1.27
C GLY A 287 -5.24 31.80 0.97
N GLU A 288 -4.78 31.46 -0.24
CA GLU A 288 -4.74 30.07 -0.68
C GLU A 288 -3.67 29.25 0.07
N ALA A 289 -4.09 28.08 0.55
CA ALA A 289 -3.18 27.12 1.12
C ALA A 289 -2.45 26.36 0.01
N THR A 290 -1.20 26.73 -0.23
CA THR A 290 -0.38 26.13 -1.29
C THR A 290 0.71 25.22 -0.73
N GLN A 291 1.13 25.46 0.53
CA GLN A 291 2.29 24.82 1.12
C GLN A 291 1.91 23.52 1.83
N ILE A 292 2.73 22.48 1.64
CA ILE A 292 2.68 21.27 2.46
C ILE A 292 3.92 21.24 3.32
N HIS A 293 3.70 21.26 4.62
CA HIS A 293 4.73 21.34 5.63
C HIS A 293 4.89 20.01 6.36
N HIS A 294 6.13 19.60 6.61
CA HIS A 294 6.43 18.50 7.51
C HIS A 294 6.43 19.01 8.95
N ILE A 295 5.46 18.61 9.76
CA ILE A 295 5.37 19.03 11.18
C ILE A 295 6.65 18.65 11.93
N PHE A 296 7.10 17.40 11.76
CA PHE A 296 8.44 16.95 12.12
C PHE A 296 9.33 16.93 10.86
N PRO A 297 10.39 17.76 10.80
CA PRO A 297 11.18 17.96 9.58
C PRO A 297 11.79 16.67 9.04
N LYS A 298 11.71 16.46 7.73
CA LYS A 298 12.29 15.30 7.04
C LYS A 298 13.80 15.11 7.31
N SER A 299 14.55 16.20 7.49
CA SER A 299 16.00 16.15 7.75
C SER A 299 16.33 15.52 9.10
N GLN A 300 15.44 15.67 10.10
CA GLN A 300 15.61 15.14 11.45
C GLN A 300 14.84 13.82 11.64
N PHE A 301 13.69 13.69 10.99
CA PHE A 301 12.78 12.54 11.11
C PHE A 301 12.47 11.92 9.74
N PRO A 302 13.47 11.41 9.00
CA PRO A 302 13.24 10.82 7.67
C PRO A 302 12.25 9.65 7.69
N GLN A 303 12.16 8.90 8.79
CA GLN A 303 11.20 7.83 9.00
C GLN A 303 9.74 8.30 9.08
N LEU A 304 9.50 9.57 9.41
CA LEU A 304 8.16 10.17 9.49
C LEU A 304 7.74 10.89 8.20
N ALA A 305 8.67 11.08 7.26
CA ALA A 305 8.47 11.99 6.13
C ALA A 305 7.32 11.60 5.18
N HIS A 306 6.98 10.31 5.11
CA HIS A 306 5.93 9.77 4.25
C HIS A 306 4.59 9.58 4.97
N TYR A 307 4.52 9.85 6.28
CA TYR A 307 3.27 9.77 7.01
C TYR A 307 2.42 10.98 6.68
N LEU A 308 1.20 10.75 6.20
CA LEU A 308 0.22 11.80 5.95
C LEU A 308 -0.10 12.56 7.26
N GLU A 309 -0.05 11.86 8.38
CA GLU A 309 -0.20 12.38 9.73
C GLU A 309 0.92 13.34 10.17
N ASN A 310 2.06 13.34 9.46
CA ASN A 310 3.17 14.28 9.68
C ASN A 310 3.19 15.45 8.66
N LEU A 311 2.24 15.48 7.73
CA LEU A 311 2.10 16.53 6.73
C LEU A 311 0.94 17.44 7.08
N ILE A 312 1.11 18.75 6.96
CA ILE A 312 0.06 19.73 7.20
C ILE A 312 -0.01 20.77 6.08
N LYS A 313 -1.23 21.11 5.68
CA LYS A 313 -1.52 22.10 4.64
C LYS A 313 -1.59 23.52 5.22
N LEU A 314 -0.77 24.43 4.71
CA LEU A 314 -0.61 25.81 5.21
C LEU A 314 -0.67 26.83 4.08
N THR A 315 -1.04 28.08 4.42
CA THR A 315 -0.80 29.25 3.57
C THR A 315 0.69 29.57 3.48
N ALA A 316 1.07 30.40 2.50
CA ALA A 316 2.47 30.85 2.37
C ALA A 316 2.93 31.59 3.64
N THR A 317 2.10 32.47 4.20
CA THR A 317 2.41 33.22 5.43
C THR A 317 2.60 32.30 6.63
N GLN A 318 1.70 31.35 6.83
CA GLN A 318 1.83 30.36 7.90
C GLN A 318 3.10 29.53 7.76
N HIS A 319 3.43 29.12 6.54
CA HIS A 319 4.63 28.31 6.30
C HIS A 319 5.93 29.10 6.54
N PHE A 320 6.09 30.23 5.86
CA PHE A 320 7.36 30.95 5.76
C PHE A 320 7.59 32.01 6.84
N THR A 321 6.56 32.35 7.61
CA THR A 321 6.68 33.32 8.71
C THR A 321 6.45 32.67 10.07
N LYS A 322 5.63 31.62 10.14
CA LYS A 322 5.30 30.97 11.42
C LYS A 322 6.01 29.65 11.62
N ALA A 323 5.80 28.68 10.73
CA ALA A 323 6.46 27.37 10.84
C ALA A 323 7.99 27.49 10.68
N HIS A 324 8.43 28.34 9.76
CA HIS A 324 9.83 28.68 9.52
C HIS A 324 10.08 30.18 9.72
N PRO A 325 10.35 30.66 10.96
CA PRO A 325 10.55 32.09 11.23
C PRO A 325 11.63 32.72 10.34
N ASP A 326 11.40 33.96 9.91
CA ASP A 326 12.30 34.72 9.02
C ASP A 326 12.64 34.01 7.69
N ASN A 327 11.75 33.18 7.15
CA ASN A 327 12.01 32.32 5.99
C ASN A 327 13.16 31.32 6.18
N LYS A 328 13.60 31.05 7.42
CA LYS A 328 14.67 30.10 7.71
C LYS A 328 14.12 28.68 7.68
N THR A 329 14.03 28.09 6.49
CA THR A 329 13.45 26.75 6.28
C THR A 329 14.19 25.60 7.00
N GLN A 330 15.37 25.87 7.55
CA GLN A 330 16.13 24.92 8.37
C GLN A 330 15.73 24.95 9.86
N VAL A 331 14.97 25.95 10.29
CA VAL A 331 14.53 26.14 11.68
C VAL A 331 13.02 25.93 11.76
N THR A 332 12.57 25.14 12.73
CA THR A 332 11.14 24.94 12.99
C THR A 332 10.75 25.70 14.25
N ASN A 333 9.70 26.51 14.18
CA ASN A 333 9.15 27.18 15.36
C ASN A 333 8.44 26.15 16.25
N ARG A 334 8.88 26.00 17.50
CA ARG A 334 8.36 25.01 18.44
C ARG A 334 6.89 25.28 18.80
N ASP A 335 6.51 26.52 19.08
CA ASP A 335 5.13 26.87 19.46
C ASP A 335 4.17 26.67 18.28
N TYR A 336 4.63 27.01 17.07
CA TYR A 336 3.85 26.80 15.87
C TYR A 336 3.79 25.31 15.48
N GLN A 337 4.81 24.51 15.80
CA GLN A 337 4.77 23.06 15.65
C GLN A 337 3.68 22.43 16.52
N LEU A 338 3.54 22.87 17.78
CA LEU A 338 2.41 22.47 18.64
C LEU A 338 1.07 22.85 17.99
N THR A 339 0.94 24.09 17.51
CA THR A 339 -0.27 24.56 16.83
C THR A 339 -0.63 23.66 15.65
N CYS A 340 0.35 23.29 14.82
CA CYS A 340 0.17 22.34 13.72
C CYS A 340 -0.27 20.95 14.22
N LEU A 341 0.33 20.42 15.29
CA LEU A 341 -0.06 19.11 15.84
C LEU A 341 -1.51 19.11 16.35
N LEU A 342 -1.95 20.18 17.01
CA LEU A 342 -3.32 20.31 17.50
C LEU A 342 -4.32 20.40 16.34
N ALA A 343 -4.04 21.25 15.35
CA ALA A 343 -4.83 21.35 14.12
C ALA A 343 -4.89 20.02 13.34
N LYS A 344 -3.76 19.31 13.28
CA LYS A 344 -3.70 18.01 12.63
C LYS A 344 -4.52 16.96 13.36
N ALA A 345 -4.51 16.97 14.69
CA ALA A 345 -5.35 16.10 15.51
C ALA A 345 -6.84 16.30 15.19
N ASP A 346 -7.29 17.56 15.09
CA ASP A 346 -8.67 17.90 14.75
C ASP A 346 -9.05 17.45 13.33
N THR A 347 -8.17 17.69 12.35
CA THR A 347 -8.37 17.24 10.96
C THR A 347 -8.49 15.73 10.86
N ILE A 348 -7.60 14.99 11.54
CA ILE A 348 -7.62 13.53 11.57
C ILE A 348 -8.90 13.03 12.24
N GLU A 349 -9.27 13.60 13.39
CA GLU A 349 -10.49 13.21 14.11
C GLU A 349 -11.74 13.42 13.24
N ALA A 350 -11.86 14.57 12.58
CA ALA A 350 -12.97 14.87 11.68
C ALA A 350 -13.01 13.92 10.48
N SER A 351 -11.87 13.62 9.87
CA SER A 351 -11.78 12.66 8.76
C SER A 351 -12.20 11.26 9.19
N LEU A 352 -11.74 10.78 10.35
CA LEU A 352 -12.09 9.46 10.87
C LEU A 352 -13.60 9.34 11.15
N LYS A 353 -14.22 10.40 11.68
CA LYS A 353 -15.68 10.45 11.91
C LYS A 353 -16.48 10.42 10.60
N THR A 354 -15.97 11.06 9.56
CA THR A 354 -16.71 11.26 8.30
C THR A 354 -16.53 10.11 7.32
N VAL A 355 -15.28 9.65 7.12
CA VAL A 355 -14.93 8.66 6.07
C VAL A 355 -14.16 7.46 6.63
N GLY A 356 -14.06 7.34 7.96
CA GLY A 356 -13.33 6.25 8.61
C GLY A 356 -11.84 6.26 8.28
N ASP A 357 -11.26 5.07 8.20
CA ASP A 357 -9.83 4.82 7.97
C ASP A 357 -9.37 5.03 6.52
N LYS A 358 -10.17 5.72 5.70
CA LYS A 358 -9.90 5.94 4.27
C LYS A 358 -8.54 6.60 4.07
N TYR A 359 -8.28 7.71 4.74
CA TYR A 359 -7.05 8.50 4.58
C TYR A 359 -6.12 8.38 5.79
N TYR A 360 -6.63 8.67 6.98
CA TYR A 360 -5.83 8.74 8.20
C TYR A 360 -6.01 7.53 9.12
N ARG A 361 -5.05 7.33 10.04
CA ARG A 361 -5.16 6.38 11.15
C ARG A 361 -4.65 7.01 12.44
N LYS A 362 -5.40 6.85 13.54
CA LYS A 362 -5.00 7.36 14.86
C LYS A 362 -3.67 6.77 15.32
N GLU A 363 -3.44 5.49 15.04
CA GLU A 363 -2.20 4.79 15.39
C GLU A 363 -0.99 5.37 14.65
N SER A 364 -1.18 5.79 13.40
CA SER A 364 -0.12 6.44 12.61
C SER A 364 0.20 7.83 13.16
N PHE A 365 -0.81 8.59 13.60
CA PHE A 365 -0.59 9.89 14.24
C PHE A 365 0.10 9.75 15.60
N VAL A 366 -0.32 8.79 16.41
CA VAL A 366 0.32 8.49 17.71
C VAL A 366 1.77 8.04 17.51
N TYR A 367 2.06 7.24 16.48
CA TYR A 367 3.43 6.88 16.12
C TYR A 367 4.27 8.11 15.74
N VAL A 368 3.71 9.03 14.94
CA VAL A 368 4.36 10.30 14.57
C VAL A 368 4.70 11.12 15.82
N ILE A 369 3.74 11.28 16.75
CA ILE A 369 3.95 12.02 18.00
C ILE A 369 5.01 11.35 18.89
N ASN A 370 4.87 10.05 19.13
CA ASN A 370 5.80 9.30 19.99
C ASN A 370 7.24 9.37 19.46
N THR A 371 7.40 9.25 18.14
CA THR A 371 8.72 9.33 17.50
C THR A 371 9.27 10.75 17.52
N GLY A 372 8.45 11.75 17.22
CA GLY A 372 8.86 13.14 17.12
C GLY A 372 9.16 13.82 18.46
N LEU A 373 8.47 13.41 19.53
CA LEU A 373 8.59 13.99 20.87
C LEU A 373 9.17 13.03 21.92
N LEU A 374 9.60 11.83 21.52
CA LEU A 374 10.09 10.78 22.41
C LEU A 374 9.09 10.42 23.53
N LEU A 375 7.81 10.36 23.18
CA LEU A 375 6.71 10.00 24.08
C LEU A 375 6.32 8.53 23.96
N SER A 376 5.51 8.05 24.90
CA SER A 376 4.95 6.68 24.91
C SER A 376 3.43 6.71 25.06
N ILE A 377 2.76 7.46 24.19
CA ILE A 377 1.30 7.54 24.12
C ILE A 377 0.73 6.22 23.61
N ASN A 378 -0.27 5.68 24.31
CA ASN A 378 -1.04 4.54 23.86
C ASN A 378 -2.14 5.00 22.89
N PRO A 379 -2.32 4.37 21.72
CA PRO A 379 -3.33 4.77 20.75
C PRO A 379 -4.79 4.60 21.20
N ILE A 380 -5.07 3.91 22.32
CA ILE A 380 -6.44 3.70 22.82
C ILE A 380 -7.09 5.02 23.26
N ILE A 381 -6.31 6.01 23.69
CA ILE A 381 -6.83 7.29 24.21
C ILE A 381 -7.56 8.12 23.15
N THR A 382 -8.34 9.09 23.60
CA THR A 382 -9.11 10.04 22.77
C THR A 382 -8.22 11.13 22.19
N PHE A 383 -8.67 11.78 21.10
CA PHE A 383 -7.97 12.94 20.53
C PHE A 383 -7.89 14.11 21.51
N THR A 384 -8.87 14.29 22.39
CA THR A 384 -8.82 15.31 23.46
C THR A 384 -7.69 15.03 24.44
N GLU A 385 -7.49 13.77 24.83
CA GLU A 385 -6.37 13.38 25.69
C GLU A 385 -5.02 13.52 24.98
N ILE A 386 -4.93 13.15 23.69
CA ILE A 386 -3.72 13.39 22.87
C ILE A 386 -3.36 14.88 22.88
N LYS A 387 -4.34 15.76 22.60
CA LYS A 387 -4.12 17.22 22.60
C LYS A 387 -3.65 17.74 23.96
N ARG A 388 -4.21 17.24 25.07
CA ARG A 388 -3.76 17.60 26.42
C ARG A 388 -2.31 17.19 26.68
N ILE A 389 -1.93 15.97 26.29
CA ILE A 389 -0.55 15.48 26.43
C ILE A 389 0.41 16.34 25.59
N LEU A 390 0.03 16.71 24.37
CA LEU A 390 0.82 17.59 23.51
C LEU A 390 1.07 18.95 24.18
N ILE A 391 0.03 19.60 24.71
CA ILE A 391 0.16 20.88 25.42
C ILE A 391 1.11 20.75 26.62
N GLN A 392 0.97 19.69 27.41
CA GLN A 392 1.85 19.43 28.56
C GLN A 392 3.31 19.22 28.13
N ALA A 393 3.55 18.42 27.08
CA ALA A 393 4.89 18.10 26.60
C ALA A 393 5.63 19.33 26.06
N TYR A 394 4.92 20.28 25.46
CA TYR A 394 5.50 21.53 24.96
C TYR A 394 5.71 22.59 26.05
N ASN A 395 4.87 22.60 27.09
CA ASN A 395 5.00 23.53 28.21
C ASN A 395 5.97 23.07 29.31
N ALA A 396 6.38 21.81 29.30
CA ALA A 396 7.33 21.25 30.27
C ALA A 396 8.80 21.40 29.87
N ALA A 397 9.08 21.89 28.66
CA ALA A 397 10.38 21.84 28.00
C ALA A 397 11.11 23.18 27.97
#